data_AF-A0A918Z695-F1
#
_entry.id   AF-A0A918Z695-F1
#
_cell.length_a   1.000
_cell.length_b   1.000
_cell.length_c   1.000
_cell.angle_alpha   90.00
_cell.angle_beta   90.00
_cell.angle_gamma   90.00
#
_symmetry.space_group_name_H-M   'P 1'
#
loop_
_entity.id
_entity.type
_entity.pdbx_description
1 polymer ?
#
loop_
_entity_poly.entity_id
_entity_poly.type
_entity_poly.pdbx_seq_one_letter_code
_entity_poly.pdbx_strand_id
1 'polypeptide(L)'
;MTGDTQTISQPVTAGPAPPGTAPTGSAIPTDSAGTTASTALTGSAAPTTPPVPASRPSSFARSRAARELELKRGEFELAVMLGHVRTVADPAGVRRRVSREEIDRLRETPGFPKSLRDAIETVGTADGAALLDIPQPRFTRLARAGLLTPVKFYLNRYRTIVWLYLAQELREFAACEANAPLLTGRAPDTVRALLASGADLRARNWRRRHVEFLLRQSQDPWERAAITASFLDPVRLAHLVPDPYERAYLHRLRPDPLTQAAPESPTTHLVERITTADDPDEISWLRVNMSLGLAEARRHRPAPRPGMPPVVAAPRAERLRASVTEGGSGADVTSVVGTPAPPAPEAVPPIRAADQRHEPRGLLGWLRRRRGRPED
;
A
#
# COMPACT_ATOMS: atom_id res chain seq x y z
N MET A 1 2.87 0.12 72.14
CA MET A 1 2.17 1.08 71.27
C MET A 1 2.22 0.50 69.86
N THR A 2 1.54 -0.63 69.61
CA THR A 2 0.17 -0.76 69.04
C THR A 2 -0.03 -0.02 67.72
N GLY A 3 -0.29 -0.78 66.66
CA GLY A 3 -0.68 -0.27 65.35
C GLY A 3 -0.68 -1.34 64.24
N ASP A 4 -1.33 -2.48 64.48
CA ASP A 4 -1.64 -3.49 63.46
C ASP A 4 -2.57 -2.93 62.38
N THR A 5 -2.40 -3.34 61.12
CA THR A 5 -3.47 -3.23 60.11
C THR A 5 -3.58 -4.55 59.34
N GLN A 6 -4.64 -5.28 59.66
CA GLN A 6 -5.03 -6.54 59.04
C GLN A 6 -5.51 -6.33 57.61
N THR A 7 -5.01 -7.16 56.68
CA THR A 7 -5.56 -7.32 55.33
C THR A 7 -6.52 -8.51 55.34
N ILE A 8 -7.81 -8.23 55.11
CA ILE A 8 -8.87 -9.23 54.97
C ILE A 8 -8.88 -9.75 53.54
N SER A 9 -8.70 -11.06 53.40
CA SER A 9 -8.97 -11.83 52.18
C SER A 9 -10.46 -12.18 52.12
N GLN A 10 -11.08 -12.04 50.94
CA GLN A 10 -12.35 -12.71 50.64
C GLN A 10 -12.25 -13.50 49.31
N PRO A 11 -12.73 -14.75 49.27
CA PRO A 11 -12.88 -15.53 48.05
C PRO A 11 -14.27 -15.33 47.43
N VAL A 12 -14.35 -15.24 46.10
CA VAL A 12 -15.62 -15.29 45.36
C VAL A 12 -15.78 -16.65 44.71
N THR A 13 -16.85 -17.31 45.15
CA THR A 13 -17.36 -18.63 44.81
C THR A 13 -18.02 -18.67 43.43
N ALA A 14 -17.86 -19.81 42.75
CA ALA A 14 -18.50 -20.18 41.49
C ALA A 14 -20.01 -20.44 41.66
N GLY A 15 -20.81 -20.08 40.64
CA GLY A 15 -22.23 -20.42 40.52
C GLY A 15 -22.56 -20.96 39.11
N PRO A 16 -23.44 -21.97 38.98
CA PRO A 16 -23.62 -22.76 37.75
C PRO A 16 -24.75 -22.27 36.81
N ALA A 17 -24.71 -22.81 35.58
CA ALA A 17 -25.61 -22.57 34.43
C ALA A 17 -27.04 -23.15 34.58
N PRO A 18 -27.98 -22.71 33.71
CA PRO A 18 -28.97 -23.62 33.14
C PRO A 18 -29.28 -23.29 31.64
N PRO A 19 -30.23 -23.96 30.94
CA PRO A 19 -29.94 -25.10 30.06
C PRO A 19 -30.47 -24.91 28.61
N GLY A 20 -30.31 -25.96 27.81
CA GLY A 20 -30.36 -25.95 26.35
C GLY A 20 -31.72 -25.80 25.67
N THR A 21 -31.65 -25.71 24.34
CA THR A 21 -32.81 -25.83 23.44
C THR A 21 -32.38 -26.63 22.21
N ALA A 22 -32.98 -27.79 22.03
CA ALA A 22 -32.90 -28.60 20.82
C ALA A 22 -33.95 -28.13 19.80
N PRO A 23 -33.74 -28.33 18.48
CA PRO A 23 -34.77 -28.15 17.48
C PRO A 23 -35.39 -29.50 17.06
N THR A 24 -36.72 -29.59 17.16
CA THR A 24 -37.54 -30.63 16.52
C THR A 24 -38.73 -29.96 15.85
N GLY A 25 -39.05 -30.32 14.61
CA GLY A 25 -40.41 -30.10 14.09
C GLY A 25 -40.49 -29.74 12.61
N SER A 26 -40.67 -30.77 11.80
CA SER A 26 -41.16 -30.77 10.41
C SER A 26 -42.31 -29.83 10.09
N ALA A 27 -42.41 -29.40 8.83
CA ALA A 27 -43.62 -29.64 8.01
C ALA A 27 -43.37 -29.31 6.52
N ILE A 28 -43.71 -30.29 5.68
CA ILE A 28 -43.94 -30.26 4.22
C ILE A 28 -45.36 -29.72 3.96
N PRO A 29 -45.65 -29.13 2.78
CA PRO A 29 -46.49 -29.83 1.79
C PRO A 29 -45.90 -29.71 0.34
N THR A 30 -45.72 -30.75 -0.49
CA THR A 30 -46.71 -31.46 -1.36
C THR A 30 -47.72 -30.53 -2.03
N ASP A 31 -48.01 -30.54 -3.34
CA ASP A 31 -47.69 -31.44 -4.44
C ASP A 31 -48.20 -30.81 -5.77
N SER A 32 -47.72 -31.33 -6.92
CA SER A 32 -48.43 -31.47 -8.22
C SER A 32 -48.91 -30.22 -8.99
N ALA A 33 -48.96 -30.13 -10.34
CA ALA A 33 -48.63 -30.98 -11.49
C ALA A 33 -48.75 -30.10 -12.77
N GLY A 34 -48.15 -30.50 -13.90
CA GLY A 34 -48.45 -29.84 -15.19
C GLY A 34 -47.48 -30.13 -16.34
N THR A 35 -47.69 -31.26 -17.01
CA THR A 35 -46.94 -31.87 -18.12
C THR A 35 -47.15 -31.20 -19.50
N THR A 36 -46.27 -31.57 -20.45
CA THR A 36 -46.33 -31.49 -21.94
C THR A 36 -45.59 -30.29 -22.57
N ALA A 37 -44.82 -30.38 -23.66
CA ALA A 37 -44.65 -31.45 -24.65
C ALA A 37 -43.23 -31.42 -25.26
N SER A 38 -42.82 -32.60 -25.70
CA SER A 38 -41.63 -32.91 -26.49
C SER A 38 -41.89 -32.62 -27.97
N THR A 39 -40.93 -32.04 -28.69
CA THR A 39 -40.76 -32.27 -30.14
C THR A 39 -39.29 -32.10 -30.48
N ALA A 40 -38.65 -33.22 -30.82
CA ALA A 40 -37.32 -33.28 -31.39
C ALA A 40 -37.39 -32.96 -32.89
N LEU A 41 -36.44 -32.16 -33.37
CA LEU A 41 -36.06 -32.12 -34.77
C LEU A 41 -34.54 -32.23 -34.86
N THR A 42 -34.13 -33.34 -35.46
CA THR A 42 -32.77 -33.75 -35.79
C THR A 42 -32.19 -32.81 -36.85
N GLY A 43 -31.03 -32.22 -36.58
CA GLY A 43 -30.23 -31.47 -37.53
C GLY A 43 -28.75 -31.74 -37.30
N SER A 44 -28.15 -32.52 -38.21
CA SER A 44 -26.74 -32.88 -38.27
C SER A 44 -25.86 -31.69 -38.67
N ALA A 45 -24.83 -31.38 -37.88
CA ALA A 45 -23.65 -30.63 -38.35
C ALA A 45 -22.45 -30.76 -37.36
N ALA A 46 -21.34 -31.32 -37.89
CA ALA A 46 -19.92 -31.21 -37.53
C ALA A 46 -19.44 -30.93 -36.08
N PRO A 47 -18.34 -31.57 -35.62
CA PRO A 47 -17.76 -31.31 -34.31
C PRO A 47 -17.13 -29.91 -34.27
N THR A 48 -17.90 -28.93 -33.81
CA THR A 48 -17.33 -27.67 -33.32
C THR A 48 -16.65 -28.01 -32.01
N THR A 49 -15.33 -28.16 -32.02
CA THR A 49 -14.55 -28.18 -30.79
C THR A 49 -14.91 -26.92 -30.01
N PRO A 50 -15.50 -27.03 -28.81
CA PRO A 50 -15.76 -25.85 -28.02
C PRO A 50 -14.41 -25.19 -27.76
N PRO A 51 -14.30 -23.85 -27.85
CA PRO A 51 -13.10 -23.18 -27.39
C PRO A 51 -12.91 -23.59 -25.94
N VAL A 52 -11.81 -24.30 -25.65
CA VAL A 52 -11.40 -24.60 -24.28
C VAL A 52 -11.48 -23.26 -23.55
N PRO A 53 -12.35 -23.11 -22.53
CA PRO A 53 -12.37 -21.87 -21.80
C PRO A 53 -10.97 -21.72 -21.24
N ALA A 54 -10.25 -20.68 -21.69
CA ALA A 54 -8.96 -20.33 -21.14
C ALA A 54 -9.13 -20.36 -19.62
N SER A 55 -8.49 -21.35 -18.99
CA SER A 55 -8.67 -21.66 -17.58
C SER A 55 -8.48 -20.35 -16.84
N ARG A 56 -9.56 -19.81 -16.26
CA ARG A 56 -9.46 -18.55 -15.52
C ARG A 56 -8.39 -18.79 -14.46
N PRO A 57 -7.31 -17.99 -14.41
CA PRO A 57 -6.27 -18.20 -13.42
C PRO A 57 -6.95 -18.20 -12.06
N SER A 58 -6.94 -19.36 -11.41
CA SER A 58 -7.71 -19.54 -10.19
C SER A 58 -7.07 -18.65 -9.13
N SER A 59 -7.79 -17.61 -8.70
CA SER A 59 -7.30 -16.67 -7.70
C SER A 59 -8.03 -16.89 -6.37
N PHE A 60 -7.27 -16.84 -5.29
CA PHE A 60 -7.75 -17.08 -3.94
C PHE A 60 -8.00 -15.76 -3.21
N ALA A 61 -9.07 -15.74 -2.44
CA ALA A 61 -9.28 -14.69 -1.45
C ALA A 61 -8.15 -14.71 -0.41
N ARG A 62 -7.80 -13.56 0.15
CA ARG A 62 -6.69 -13.40 1.11
C ARG A 62 -6.72 -14.40 2.27
N SER A 63 -7.90 -14.64 2.86
CA SER A 63 -8.04 -15.59 3.96
C SER A 63 -7.70 -17.04 3.56
N ARG A 64 -8.01 -17.42 2.31
CA ARG A 64 -7.64 -18.74 1.80
C ARG A 64 -6.15 -18.79 1.47
N ALA A 65 -5.62 -17.78 0.79
CA ALA A 65 -4.18 -17.70 0.50
C ALA A 65 -3.32 -17.73 1.78
N ALA A 66 -3.73 -17.05 2.85
CA ALA A 66 -3.04 -17.11 4.14
C ALA A 66 -2.99 -18.53 4.71
N ARG A 67 -4.08 -19.31 4.60
CA ARG A 67 -4.10 -20.72 5.03
C ARG A 67 -3.20 -21.59 4.17
N GLU A 68 -3.24 -21.42 2.85
CA GLU A 68 -2.41 -22.18 1.91
C GLU A 68 -0.91 -21.88 2.10
N LEU A 69 -0.57 -20.66 2.51
CA LEU A 69 0.81 -20.23 2.82
C LEU A 69 1.21 -20.49 4.29
N GLU A 70 0.33 -21.11 5.08
CA GLU A 70 0.50 -21.35 6.51
C GLU A 70 0.89 -20.09 7.31
N LEU A 71 0.30 -18.95 6.96
CA LEU A 71 0.51 -17.67 7.63
C LEU A 71 -0.72 -17.27 8.45
N LYS A 72 -0.50 -16.63 9.60
CA LYS A 72 -1.57 -15.92 10.29
C LYS A 72 -2.03 -14.73 9.45
N ARG A 73 -3.27 -14.26 9.66
CA ARG A 73 -3.80 -13.07 8.95
C ARG A 73 -2.85 -11.86 9.02
N GLY A 74 -2.30 -11.57 10.20
CA GLY A 74 -1.39 -10.44 10.39
C GLY A 74 -0.03 -10.61 9.69
N GLU A 75 0.48 -11.85 9.63
CA GLU A 75 1.71 -12.22 8.94
C GLU A 75 1.52 -12.15 7.41
N PHE A 76 0.38 -12.63 6.91
CA PHE A 76 0.01 -12.55 5.50
C PHE A 76 -0.09 -11.09 5.00
N GLU A 77 -0.80 -10.22 5.74
CA GLU A 77 -0.91 -8.81 5.36
C GLU A 77 0.48 -8.13 5.36
N LEU A 78 1.36 -8.51 6.29
CA LEU A 78 2.75 -8.04 6.31
C LEU A 78 3.55 -8.56 5.10
N ALA A 79 3.40 -9.84 4.73
CA ALA A 79 4.06 -10.44 3.58
C ALA A 79 3.65 -9.77 2.26
N VAL A 80 2.36 -9.43 2.11
CA VAL A 80 1.84 -8.65 0.99
C VAL A 80 2.41 -7.23 1.01
N MET A 81 2.44 -6.59 2.18
CA MET A 81 2.97 -5.23 2.34
C MET A 81 4.44 -5.15 1.94
N LEU A 82 5.28 -6.07 2.43
CA LEU A 82 6.70 -6.15 2.10
C LEU A 82 6.94 -6.48 0.61
N GLY A 83 5.99 -7.16 -0.02
CA GLY A 83 6.04 -7.57 -1.43
C GLY A 83 6.55 -9.00 -1.63
N HIS A 84 6.63 -9.81 -0.57
CA HIS A 84 6.94 -11.23 -0.67
C HIS A 84 5.80 -12.02 -1.32
N VAL A 85 4.56 -11.59 -1.10
CA VAL A 85 3.35 -12.15 -1.73
C VAL A 85 2.78 -11.16 -2.72
N ARG A 86 2.76 -11.54 -4.00
CA ARG A 86 2.16 -10.73 -5.06
C ARG A 86 0.64 -10.85 -5.05
N THR A 87 -0.05 -9.71 -5.21
CA THR A 87 -1.51 -9.66 -5.30
C THR A 87 -1.97 -9.09 -6.62
N VAL A 88 -3.09 -9.59 -7.12
CA VAL A 88 -3.77 -9.13 -8.32
C VAL A 88 -5.06 -8.41 -7.95
N ALA A 89 -5.43 -7.38 -8.72
CA ALA A 89 -6.73 -6.74 -8.59
C ALA A 89 -7.83 -7.78 -8.88
N ASP A 90 -8.90 -7.77 -8.09
CA ASP A 90 -10.04 -8.65 -8.35
C ASP A 90 -10.84 -8.06 -9.52
N PRO A 91 -11.03 -8.79 -10.64
CA PRO A 91 -11.83 -8.31 -11.75
C PRO A 91 -13.30 -8.04 -11.37
N ALA A 92 -13.79 -8.61 -10.26
CA ALA A 92 -15.17 -8.45 -9.79
C ALA A 92 -15.31 -7.54 -8.56
N GLY A 93 -14.24 -6.89 -8.05
CA GLY A 93 -14.36 -6.06 -6.86
C GLY A 93 -13.09 -5.32 -6.41
N VAL A 94 -13.20 -4.60 -5.29
CA VAL A 94 -12.13 -3.75 -4.73
C VAL A 94 -11.04 -4.58 -4.02
N ARG A 95 -11.34 -5.81 -3.61
CA ARG A 95 -10.46 -6.61 -2.74
C ARG A 95 -9.44 -7.40 -3.54
N ARG A 96 -8.15 -7.22 -3.27
CA ARG A 96 -7.09 -7.94 -3.97
C ARG A 96 -7.04 -9.42 -3.63
N ARG A 97 -6.68 -10.24 -4.62
CA ARG A 97 -6.54 -11.70 -4.53
C ARG A 97 -5.10 -12.14 -4.78
N VAL A 98 -4.80 -13.38 -4.42
CA VAL A 98 -3.51 -14.03 -4.72
C VAL A 98 -3.76 -15.07 -5.80
N SER A 99 -2.94 -15.08 -6.86
CA SER A 99 -3.07 -16.09 -7.91
C SER A 99 -2.60 -17.45 -7.41
N ARG A 100 -3.10 -18.55 -7.98
CA ARG A 100 -2.63 -19.89 -7.61
C ARG A 100 -1.14 -20.06 -7.92
N GLU A 101 -0.68 -19.55 -9.06
CA GLU A 101 0.71 -19.62 -9.49
C GLU A 101 1.66 -18.96 -8.47
N GLU A 102 1.20 -17.88 -7.83
CA GLU A 102 1.96 -17.22 -6.77
C GLU A 102 2.07 -18.08 -5.50
N ILE A 103 1.01 -18.81 -5.14
CA ILE A 103 1.04 -19.72 -4.00
C ILE A 103 1.98 -20.89 -4.29
N ASP A 104 1.89 -21.47 -5.48
CA ASP A 104 2.71 -22.61 -5.89
C ASP A 104 4.20 -22.20 -5.93
N ARG A 105 4.53 -21.03 -6.50
CA ARG A 105 5.90 -20.44 -6.45
C ARG A 105 6.46 -20.34 -5.02
N LEU A 106 5.64 -19.88 -4.08
CA LEU A 106 6.08 -19.73 -2.69
C LEU A 106 6.23 -21.07 -1.98
N ARG A 107 5.41 -22.06 -2.31
CA ARG A 107 5.52 -23.44 -1.79
C ARG A 107 6.72 -24.19 -2.33
N GLU A 108 7.08 -23.95 -3.58
CA GLU A 108 8.27 -24.50 -4.22
C GLU A 108 9.57 -23.86 -3.71
N THR A 109 9.49 -22.76 -2.97
CA THR A 109 10.67 -22.10 -2.40
C THR A 109 11.30 -23.00 -1.32
N PRO A 110 12.62 -23.28 -1.40
CA PRO A 110 13.31 -24.08 -0.40
C PRO A 110 13.10 -23.54 1.03
N GLY A 111 12.83 -24.46 1.96
CA GLY A 111 12.58 -24.10 3.36
C GLY A 111 11.19 -23.52 3.64
N PHE A 112 10.24 -23.59 2.71
CA PHE A 112 8.84 -23.25 2.97
C PHE A 112 8.25 -24.16 4.08
N PRO A 113 7.43 -23.63 5.00
CA PRO A 113 7.02 -22.22 5.15
C PRO A 113 7.98 -21.37 6.01
N LYS A 114 9.00 -21.99 6.60
CA LYS A 114 9.89 -21.33 7.56
C LYS A 114 10.65 -20.14 6.96
N SER A 115 11.22 -20.29 5.77
CA SER A 115 11.94 -19.22 5.08
C SER A 115 11.06 -17.97 4.85
N LEU A 116 9.79 -18.17 4.49
CA LEU A 116 8.82 -17.08 4.35
C LEU A 116 8.48 -16.44 5.69
N ARG A 117 8.31 -17.24 6.76
CA ARG A 117 8.05 -16.72 8.12
C ARG A 117 9.25 -15.93 8.66
N ASP A 118 10.46 -16.40 8.42
CA ASP A 118 11.71 -15.72 8.84
C ASP A 118 11.86 -14.36 8.14
N ALA A 119 11.47 -14.27 6.86
CA ALA A 119 11.51 -13.02 6.08
C ALA A 119 10.49 -11.97 6.57
N ILE A 120 9.40 -12.40 7.20
CA ILE A 120 8.35 -11.51 7.73
C ILE A 120 8.35 -11.43 9.26
N GLU A 121 9.35 -12.03 9.90
CA GLU A 121 9.47 -12.08 11.35
C GLU A 121 9.59 -10.66 11.90
N THR A 122 8.70 -10.30 12.83
CA THR A 122 8.73 -9.00 13.49
C THR A 122 9.05 -9.13 14.96
N VAL A 123 9.91 -8.25 15.45
CA VAL A 123 10.36 -8.21 16.84
C VAL A 123 10.05 -6.87 17.50
N GLY A 124 9.82 -6.90 18.81
CA GLY A 124 9.70 -5.69 19.62
C GLY A 124 11.06 -5.10 19.99
N THR A 125 11.07 -4.03 20.78
CA THR A 125 12.30 -3.36 21.24
C THR A 125 13.23 -4.28 22.01
N ALA A 126 12.70 -5.16 22.87
CA ALA A 126 13.52 -6.03 23.71
C ALA A 126 14.26 -7.08 22.85
N ASP A 127 13.50 -7.85 22.07
CA ASP A 127 14.06 -8.89 21.19
C ASP A 127 14.93 -8.27 20.08
N GLY A 128 14.55 -7.11 19.54
CA GLY A 128 15.34 -6.38 18.55
C GLY A 128 16.69 -5.89 19.12
N ALA A 129 16.72 -5.49 20.39
CA ALA A 129 17.98 -5.12 21.05
C ALA A 129 18.88 -6.36 21.27
N ALA A 130 18.29 -7.50 21.62
CA ALA A 130 19.01 -8.76 21.75
C ALA A 130 19.58 -9.26 20.42
N LEU A 131 18.84 -9.13 19.31
CA LEU A 131 19.32 -9.48 17.96
C LEU A 131 20.53 -8.65 17.51
N LEU A 132 20.63 -7.41 17.98
CA LEU A 132 21.74 -6.51 17.67
C LEU A 132 22.89 -6.58 18.70
N ASP A 133 22.74 -7.40 19.75
CA ASP A 133 23.66 -7.45 20.91
C ASP A 133 23.92 -6.07 21.55
N ILE A 134 22.85 -5.30 21.76
CA ILE A 134 22.93 -3.97 22.39
C ILE A 134 21.92 -3.81 23.53
N PRO A 135 22.15 -2.87 24.48
CA PRO A 135 21.16 -2.51 25.47
C PRO A 135 19.90 -1.89 24.85
N GLN A 136 18.71 -2.19 25.41
CA GLN A 136 17.42 -1.62 24.96
C GLN A 136 17.39 -0.08 24.88
N PRO A 137 18.02 0.70 25.79
CA PRO A 137 18.09 2.15 25.65
C PRO A 137 18.90 2.60 24.43
N ARG A 138 19.90 1.83 23.99
CA ARG A 138 20.63 2.12 22.74
C ARG A 138 19.74 1.83 21.53
N PHE A 139 19.09 0.68 21.50
CA PHE A 139 18.13 0.34 20.44
C PHE A 139 17.08 1.44 20.26
N THR A 140 16.48 1.87 21.37
CA THR A 140 15.44 2.92 21.34
C THR A 140 15.97 4.23 20.77
N ARG A 141 17.22 4.62 21.11
CA ARG A 141 17.86 5.81 20.53
C ARG A 141 18.09 5.67 19.02
N LEU A 142 18.55 4.53 18.54
CA LEU A 142 18.73 4.28 17.11
C LEU A 142 17.40 4.34 16.35
N ALA A 143 16.35 3.73 16.91
CA ALA A 143 15.02 3.77 16.32
C ALA A 143 14.42 5.19 16.30
N ARG A 144 14.51 5.95 17.40
CA ARG A 144 14.06 7.35 17.46
C ARG A 144 14.83 8.26 16.50
N ALA A 145 16.11 7.99 16.29
CA ALA A 145 16.94 8.68 15.30
C ALA A 145 16.61 8.28 13.84
N GLY A 146 15.69 7.33 13.63
CA GLY A 146 15.27 6.89 12.30
C GLY A 146 16.26 5.94 11.61
N LEU A 147 17.26 5.43 12.33
CA LEU A 147 18.23 4.46 11.78
C LEU A 147 17.62 3.06 11.67
N LEU A 148 16.66 2.75 12.54
CA LEU A 148 15.85 1.53 12.48
C LEU A 148 14.41 1.95 12.17
N THR A 149 13.87 1.42 11.07
CA THR A 149 12.52 1.78 10.62
C THR A 149 11.51 0.73 11.08
N PRO A 150 10.48 1.11 11.86
CA PRO A 150 9.44 0.16 12.22
C PRO A 150 8.62 -0.23 10.99
N VAL A 151 8.18 -1.49 10.97
CA VAL A 151 7.33 -2.03 9.89
C VAL A 151 5.85 -2.02 10.27
N LYS A 152 5.56 -2.16 11.56
CA LYS A 152 4.20 -2.18 12.10
C LYS A 152 4.21 -1.61 13.51
N PHE A 153 3.04 -1.19 13.98
CA PHE A 153 2.82 -0.90 15.39
C PHE A 153 1.49 -1.50 15.86
N TYR A 154 1.35 -1.63 17.17
CA TYR A 154 0.05 -1.86 17.80
C TYR A 154 -0.04 -1.04 19.08
N LEU A 155 -1.27 -0.85 19.56
CA LEU A 155 -1.52 -0.22 20.84
C LEU A 155 -1.72 -1.33 21.88
N ASN A 156 -0.99 -1.28 22.98
CA ASN A 156 -1.19 -2.22 24.09
C ASN A 156 -2.50 -1.92 24.84
N ARG A 157 -2.84 -2.73 25.86
CA ARG A 157 -4.01 -2.52 26.72
C ARG A 157 -4.03 -1.13 27.39
N TYR A 158 -2.85 -0.56 27.63
CA TYR A 158 -2.65 0.76 28.22
C TYR A 158 -2.56 1.88 27.17
N ARG A 159 -2.85 1.58 25.90
CA ARG A 159 -2.81 2.51 24.76
C ARG A 159 -1.41 3.10 24.48
N THR A 160 -0.35 2.46 24.95
CA THR A 160 1.01 2.76 24.55
C THR A 160 1.31 2.14 23.20
N ILE A 161 2.03 2.87 22.36
CA ILE A 161 2.48 2.41 21.05
C ILE A 161 3.63 1.43 21.22
N VAL A 162 3.43 0.21 20.73
CA VAL A 162 4.49 -0.78 20.60
C VAL A 162 4.89 -0.86 19.14
N TRP A 163 6.14 -0.52 18.87
CA TRP A 163 6.74 -0.58 17.54
C TRP A 163 7.33 -1.97 17.29
N LEU A 164 7.11 -2.48 16.09
CA LEU A 164 7.63 -3.74 15.61
C LEU A 164 8.58 -3.50 14.44
N TYR A 165 9.71 -4.20 14.45
CA TYR A 165 10.80 -4.10 13.47
C TYR A 165 10.98 -5.43 12.77
N LEU A 166 11.41 -5.42 11.52
CA LEU A 166 11.68 -6.66 10.78
C LEU A 166 12.98 -7.28 11.31
N ALA A 167 12.93 -8.52 11.79
CA ALA A 167 14.11 -9.19 12.34
C ALA A 167 15.23 -9.32 11.30
N GLN A 168 14.87 -9.59 10.04
CA GLN A 168 15.81 -9.64 8.94
C GLN A 168 16.54 -8.29 8.73
N GLU A 169 15.83 -7.17 8.69
CA GLU A 169 16.46 -5.83 8.54
C GLU A 169 17.41 -5.51 9.70
N LEU A 170 17.11 -5.99 10.92
CA LEU A 170 18.01 -5.82 12.06
C LEU A 170 19.28 -6.67 11.91
N ARG A 171 19.17 -7.91 11.46
CA ARG A 171 20.33 -8.77 11.19
C ARG A 171 21.21 -8.18 10.08
N GLU A 172 20.60 -7.69 9.01
CA GLU A 172 21.30 -6.98 7.93
C GLU A 172 21.96 -5.68 8.42
N PHE A 173 21.27 -4.93 9.29
CA PHE A 173 21.83 -3.74 9.92
C PHE A 173 23.08 -4.07 10.75
N ALA A 174 23.05 -5.16 11.52
CA ALA A 174 24.19 -5.64 12.30
C ALA A 174 25.34 -6.18 11.45
N ALA A 175 25.04 -6.88 10.36
CA ALA A 175 26.03 -7.44 9.46
C ALA A 175 26.78 -6.39 8.64
N CYS A 176 26.21 -5.19 8.48
CA CYS A 176 26.83 -4.11 7.73
C CYS A 176 27.94 -3.42 8.56
N GLU A 177 29.19 -3.54 8.11
CA GLU A 177 30.36 -2.96 8.79
C GLU A 177 30.25 -1.44 9.00
N ALA A 178 29.61 -0.72 8.07
CA ALA A 178 29.39 0.72 8.18
C ALA A 178 28.52 1.11 9.40
N ASN A 179 27.71 0.19 9.90
CA ASN A 179 26.84 0.40 11.06
C ASN A 179 27.49 -0.02 12.38
N ALA A 180 28.62 -0.74 12.37
CA ALA A 180 29.29 -1.20 13.58
C ALA A 180 29.56 -0.07 14.61
N PRO A 181 30.00 1.15 14.21
CA PRO A 181 30.18 2.26 15.14
C PRO A 181 28.89 2.72 15.86
N LEU A 182 27.71 2.45 15.29
CA LEU A 182 26.42 2.80 15.88
C LEU A 182 26.02 1.81 16.99
N LEU A 183 26.47 0.56 16.88
CA LEU A 183 26.16 -0.52 17.82
C LEU A 183 27.07 -0.48 19.04
N THR A 184 28.38 -0.35 18.85
CA THR A 184 29.37 -0.41 19.94
C THR A 184 29.88 0.97 20.36
N GLY A 185 29.98 1.91 19.41
CA GLY A 185 30.64 3.19 19.58
C GLY A 185 29.73 4.37 19.98
N ARG A 186 30.34 5.54 20.12
CA ARG A 186 29.62 6.79 20.40
C ARG A 186 28.73 7.15 19.21
N ALA A 187 27.45 7.43 19.49
CA ALA A 187 26.53 7.91 18.45
C ALA A 187 27.06 9.19 17.80
N PRO A 188 26.99 9.33 16.47
CA PRO A 188 27.40 10.54 15.76
C PRO A 188 26.76 11.80 16.31
N ASP A 189 27.47 12.92 16.28
CA ASP A 189 27.01 14.19 16.88
C ASP A 189 25.67 14.67 16.34
N THR A 190 25.42 14.46 15.04
CA THR A 190 24.15 14.75 14.39
C THR A 190 23.00 13.96 15.01
N VAL A 191 23.19 12.67 15.26
CA VAL A 191 22.21 11.79 15.91
C VAL A 191 21.98 12.21 17.36
N ARG A 192 23.04 12.59 18.07
CA ARG A 192 22.93 13.05 19.47
C ARG A 192 22.17 14.36 19.57
N ALA A 193 22.47 15.35 18.71
CA ALA A 193 21.78 16.62 18.67
C ALA A 193 20.29 16.45 18.34
N LEU A 194 19.97 15.58 17.36
CA LEU A 194 18.58 15.24 17.02
C LEU A 194 17.82 14.62 18.20
N LEU A 195 18.45 13.68 18.92
CA LEU A 195 17.81 13.07 20.08
C LEU A 195 17.66 14.04 21.26
N ALA A 196 18.62 14.96 21.43
CA ALA A 196 18.57 16.00 22.45
C ALA A 196 17.44 17.01 22.20
N SER A 197 17.05 17.26 20.95
CA SER A 197 15.88 18.08 20.62
C SER A 197 14.55 17.36 20.86
N GLY A 198 14.58 16.12 21.38
CA GLY A 198 13.38 15.33 21.65
C GLY A 198 12.77 14.66 20.43
N ALA A 199 13.38 14.75 19.24
CA ALA A 199 12.82 14.20 18.01
C ALA A 199 12.59 12.67 18.11
N ASP A 200 11.54 12.21 17.42
CA ASP A 200 11.23 10.79 17.25
C ASP A 200 10.76 10.53 15.82
N LEU A 201 11.67 10.01 14.99
CA LEU A 201 11.43 9.76 13.58
C LEU A 201 10.72 8.44 13.30
N ARG A 202 10.38 7.64 14.32
CA ARG A 202 9.75 6.33 14.12
C ARG A 202 8.44 6.43 13.36
N ALA A 203 7.56 7.35 13.76
CA ALA A 203 6.28 7.56 13.11
C ALA A 203 6.45 8.05 11.66
N ARG A 204 7.31 9.05 11.44
CA ARG A 204 7.65 9.59 10.12
C ARG A 204 8.19 8.51 9.17
N ASN A 205 9.17 7.71 9.62
CA ASN A 205 9.77 6.67 8.79
C ASN A 205 8.79 5.52 8.52
N TRP A 206 7.98 5.15 9.51
CA TRP A 206 6.90 4.17 9.32
C TRP A 206 5.89 4.66 8.29
N ARG A 207 5.42 5.93 8.37
CA ARG A 207 4.49 6.52 7.39
C ARG A 207 5.08 6.49 5.99
N ARG A 208 6.32 6.94 5.81
CA ARG A 208 7.01 6.92 4.52
C ARG A 208 7.02 5.51 3.92
N ARG A 209 7.47 4.54 4.70
CA ARG A 209 7.48 3.12 4.31
C ARG A 209 6.07 2.64 3.96
N HIS A 210 5.07 2.99 4.76
CA HIS A 210 3.67 2.62 4.53
C HIS A 210 3.10 3.21 3.23
N VAL A 211 3.37 4.50 2.95
CA VAL A 211 3.01 5.16 1.69
C VAL A 211 3.64 4.43 0.51
N GLU A 212 4.94 4.15 0.57
CA GLU A 212 5.66 3.43 -0.50
C GLU A 212 5.05 2.04 -0.76
N PHE A 213 4.67 1.31 0.29
CA PHE A 213 3.98 0.03 0.16
C PHE A 213 2.63 0.14 -0.53
N LEU A 214 1.80 1.10 -0.11
CA LEU A 214 0.48 1.32 -0.69
C LEU A 214 0.59 1.74 -2.16
N LEU A 215 1.54 2.63 -2.49
CA LEU A 215 1.77 3.11 -3.84
C LEU A 215 2.25 2.01 -4.79
N ARG A 216 3.05 1.05 -4.31
CA ARG A 216 3.45 -0.14 -5.09
C ARG A 216 2.27 -1.05 -5.42
N GLN A 217 1.25 -1.06 -4.57
CA GLN A 217 0.06 -1.84 -4.81
C GLN A 217 -0.87 -1.10 -5.80
N SER A 218 -1.12 0.19 -5.61
CA SER A 218 -2.06 0.97 -6.43
C SER A 218 -1.62 1.11 -7.90
N GLN A 219 -2.53 0.81 -8.83
CA GLN A 219 -2.33 1.03 -10.26
C GLN A 219 -3.14 2.23 -10.76
N ASP A 220 -4.25 2.56 -10.09
CA ASP A 220 -5.14 3.63 -10.48
C ASP A 220 -4.61 5.00 -10.00
N PRO A 221 -4.52 6.02 -10.88
CA PRO A 221 -4.03 7.34 -10.50
C PRO A 221 -4.83 8.01 -9.36
N TRP A 222 -6.15 7.78 -9.29
CA TRP A 222 -6.96 8.31 -8.20
C TRP A 222 -6.66 7.62 -6.87
N GLU A 223 -6.44 6.31 -6.85
CA GLU A 223 -5.96 5.58 -5.66
C GLU A 223 -4.62 6.11 -5.18
N ARG A 224 -3.67 6.36 -6.10
CA ARG A 224 -2.35 6.92 -5.78
C ARG A 224 -2.46 8.29 -5.11
N ALA A 225 -3.27 9.18 -5.67
CA ALA A 225 -3.55 10.49 -5.08
C ALA A 225 -4.22 10.34 -3.70
N ALA A 226 -5.20 9.45 -3.57
CA ALA A 226 -5.90 9.18 -2.30
C ALA A 226 -4.96 8.66 -1.21
N ILE A 227 -4.02 7.77 -1.54
CA ILE A 227 -2.99 7.28 -0.62
C ILE A 227 -2.22 8.49 -0.07
N THR A 228 -1.64 9.34 -0.91
CA THR A 228 -0.87 10.51 -0.45
C THR A 228 -1.72 11.50 0.36
N ALA A 229 -2.99 11.70 -0.04
CA ALA A 229 -3.94 12.56 0.68
C ALA A 229 -4.39 11.99 2.03
N SER A 230 -4.21 10.70 2.29
CA SER A 230 -4.62 10.05 3.55
C SER A 230 -3.70 10.37 4.73
N PHE A 231 -2.46 10.76 4.46
CA PHE A 231 -1.47 11.13 5.49
C PHE A 231 -1.43 12.64 5.73
N LEU A 232 -2.19 13.42 4.96
CA LEU A 232 -2.35 14.86 5.18
C LEU A 232 -3.51 15.13 6.14
N ASP A 233 -3.31 16.15 6.97
CA ASP A 233 -4.36 16.69 7.82
C ASP A 233 -5.62 17.07 6.98
N PRO A 234 -6.84 16.68 7.41
CA PRO A 234 -8.06 16.93 6.64
C PRO A 234 -8.31 18.41 6.35
N VAL A 235 -7.96 19.33 7.26
CA VAL A 235 -8.13 20.77 7.05
C VAL A 235 -7.19 21.25 5.95
N ARG A 236 -5.92 20.83 5.98
CA ARG A 236 -4.96 21.12 4.89
C ARG A 236 -5.41 20.52 3.55
N LEU A 237 -5.93 19.30 3.56
CA LEU A 237 -6.46 18.65 2.36
C LEU A 237 -7.60 19.45 1.73
N ALA A 238 -8.51 19.99 2.54
CA ALA A 238 -9.63 20.78 2.07
C ALA A 238 -9.21 22.07 1.35
N HIS A 239 -8.08 22.67 1.75
CA HIS A 239 -7.50 23.83 1.07
C HIS A 239 -6.81 23.47 -0.24
N LEU A 240 -6.17 22.29 -0.32
CA LEU A 240 -5.43 21.84 -1.50
C LEU A 240 -6.35 21.31 -2.61
N VAL A 241 -7.52 20.79 -2.24
CA VAL A 241 -8.51 20.28 -3.19
C VAL A 241 -9.82 21.05 -2.99
N PRO A 242 -10.02 22.17 -3.71
CA PRO A 242 -11.22 22.99 -3.55
C PRO A 242 -12.50 22.27 -4.02
N ASP A 243 -12.42 21.38 -5.00
CA ASP A 243 -13.58 20.65 -5.54
C ASP A 243 -14.11 19.62 -4.52
N PRO A 244 -15.34 19.77 -4.00
CA PRO A 244 -15.91 18.84 -3.03
C PRO A 244 -16.09 17.42 -3.58
N TYR A 245 -16.33 17.25 -4.89
CA TYR A 245 -16.50 15.92 -5.50
C TYR A 245 -15.18 15.16 -5.57
N GLU A 246 -14.09 15.85 -5.91
CA GLU A 246 -12.75 15.26 -5.87
C GLU A 246 -12.38 14.87 -4.44
N ARG A 247 -12.65 15.73 -3.44
CA ARG A 247 -12.42 15.39 -2.04
C ARG A 247 -13.22 14.18 -1.59
N ALA A 248 -14.51 14.12 -1.92
CA ALA A 248 -15.35 12.97 -1.59
C ALA A 248 -14.84 11.69 -2.25
N TYR A 249 -14.35 11.79 -3.49
CA TYR A 249 -13.80 10.64 -4.20
C TYR A 249 -12.46 10.17 -3.61
N LEU A 250 -11.55 11.09 -3.28
CA LEU A 250 -10.32 10.79 -2.55
C LEU A 250 -10.63 10.14 -1.19
N HIS A 251 -11.63 10.64 -0.46
CA HIS A 251 -12.05 10.06 0.81
C HIS A 251 -12.54 8.61 0.66
N ARG A 252 -13.29 8.31 -0.41
CA ARG A 252 -13.77 6.96 -0.70
C ARG A 252 -12.65 5.98 -1.06
N LEU A 253 -11.58 6.47 -1.69
CA LEU A 253 -10.43 5.66 -2.12
C LEU A 253 -9.32 5.58 -1.06
N ARG A 254 -9.54 6.10 0.15
CA ARG A 254 -8.55 6.03 1.23
C ARG A 254 -8.22 4.57 1.57
N PRO A 255 -6.97 4.27 1.93
CA PRO A 255 -6.60 2.97 2.47
C PRO A 255 -7.45 2.58 3.67
N ASP A 256 -7.61 1.27 3.88
CA ASP A 256 -8.35 0.73 5.02
C ASP A 256 -7.79 1.29 6.35
N PRO A 257 -8.66 1.73 7.29
CA PRO A 257 -8.22 2.20 8.59
C PRO A 257 -7.42 1.14 9.36
N LEU A 258 -6.32 1.57 10.00
CA LEU A 258 -5.45 0.69 10.80
C LEU A 258 -6.11 0.22 12.11
N THR A 259 -7.22 0.83 12.50
CA THR A 259 -8.03 0.43 13.66
C THR A 259 -9.50 0.35 13.26
N GLN A 260 -10.23 -0.57 13.90
CA GLN A 260 -11.69 -0.71 13.77
C GLN A 260 -12.41 -0.12 14.99
N ALA A 261 -11.71 0.66 15.81
CA ALA A 261 -12.30 1.34 16.95
C ALA A 261 -13.28 2.44 16.51
N ALA A 262 -14.19 2.82 17.40
CA ALA A 262 -15.15 3.89 17.13
C ALA A 262 -14.43 5.22 16.77
N PRO A 263 -15.00 6.07 15.90
CA PRO A 263 -14.34 7.30 15.43
C PRO A 263 -13.80 8.20 16.55
N GLU A 264 -14.62 8.46 17.58
CA GLU A 264 -14.25 9.34 18.71
C GLU A 264 -13.51 8.59 19.84
N SER A 265 -13.01 7.39 19.58
CA SER A 265 -12.31 6.63 20.61
C SER A 265 -10.88 7.18 20.80
N PRO A 266 -10.35 7.15 22.04
CA PRO A 266 -8.95 7.52 22.28
C PRO A 266 -7.95 6.72 21.43
N THR A 267 -8.30 5.49 21.07
CA THR A 267 -7.51 4.62 20.20
C THR A 267 -7.42 5.20 18.78
N THR A 268 -8.54 5.71 18.25
CA THR A 268 -8.58 6.33 16.91
C THR A 268 -7.74 7.59 16.87
N HIS A 269 -7.86 8.49 17.84
CA HIS A 269 -7.01 9.68 17.91
C HIS A 269 -5.51 9.37 18.00
N LEU A 270 -5.14 8.31 18.74
CA LEU A 270 -3.74 7.86 18.80
C LEU A 270 -3.25 7.34 17.45
N VAL A 271 -4.07 6.57 16.74
CA VAL A 271 -3.75 6.08 15.39
C VAL A 271 -3.65 7.25 14.42
N GLU A 272 -4.62 8.18 14.44
CA GLU A 272 -4.63 9.38 13.62
C GLU A 272 -3.37 10.23 13.80
N ARG A 273 -2.90 10.39 15.05
CA ARG A 273 -1.65 11.09 15.36
C ARG A 273 -0.42 10.40 14.76
N ILE A 274 -0.43 9.08 14.65
CA ILE A 274 0.67 8.31 14.04
C ILE A 274 0.57 8.34 12.51
N THR A 275 -0.64 8.30 11.95
CA THR A 275 -0.86 8.26 10.49
C THR A 275 -0.81 9.63 9.84
N THR A 276 -1.09 10.71 10.57
CA THR A 276 -1.07 12.07 10.03
C THR A 276 0.34 12.65 10.09
N ALA A 277 0.80 13.25 8.99
CA ALA A 277 2.09 13.90 8.91
C ALA A 277 2.10 15.24 9.66
N ASP A 278 3.09 15.39 10.52
CA ASP A 278 3.35 16.54 11.39
C ASP A 278 4.66 17.27 11.05
N ASP A 279 5.63 16.56 10.46
CA ASP A 279 6.91 17.10 10.04
C ASP A 279 6.79 17.98 8.77
N PRO A 280 7.31 19.22 8.77
CA PRO A 280 7.11 20.17 7.68
C PRO A 280 7.70 19.70 6.34
N ASP A 281 8.83 18.98 6.37
CA ASP A 281 9.45 18.44 5.15
C ASP A 281 8.62 17.28 4.60
N GLU A 282 8.12 16.40 5.48
CA GLU A 282 7.18 15.32 5.13
C GLU A 282 5.89 15.88 4.51
N ILE A 283 5.31 16.91 5.13
CA ILE A 283 4.10 17.59 4.63
C ILE A 283 4.36 18.21 3.26
N SER A 284 5.49 18.91 3.08
CA SER A 284 5.86 19.51 1.80
C SER A 284 5.97 18.46 0.70
N TRP A 285 6.66 17.35 0.98
CA TRP A 285 6.78 16.23 0.04
C TRP A 285 5.41 15.61 -0.29
N LEU A 286 4.56 15.34 0.71
CA LEU A 286 3.22 14.79 0.50
C LEU A 286 2.35 15.72 -0.36
N ARG A 287 2.43 17.03 -0.14
CA ARG A 287 1.68 18.03 -0.92
C ARG A 287 2.07 18.03 -2.39
N VAL A 288 3.37 17.99 -2.68
CA VAL A 288 3.87 17.95 -4.06
C VAL A 288 3.44 16.66 -4.76
N ASN A 289 3.62 15.51 -4.11
CA ASN A 289 3.23 14.22 -4.70
C ASN A 289 1.73 14.10 -4.91
N MET A 290 0.92 14.57 -3.95
CA MET A 290 -0.53 14.57 -4.07
C MET A 290 -1.00 15.49 -5.20
N SER A 291 -0.42 16.69 -5.33
CA SER A 291 -0.79 17.63 -6.40
C SER A 291 -0.46 17.06 -7.78
N LEU A 292 0.72 16.42 -7.91
CA LEU A 292 1.14 15.75 -9.14
C LEU A 292 0.21 14.56 -9.47
N GLY A 293 -0.05 13.71 -8.48
CA GLY A 293 -0.94 12.54 -8.64
C GLY A 293 -2.37 12.95 -8.97
N LEU A 294 -2.88 14.03 -8.39
CA LEU A 294 -4.22 14.55 -8.67
C LEU A 294 -4.31 15.13 -10.09
N ALA A 295 -3.26 15.83 -10.55
CA ALA A 295 -3.20 16.31 -11.93
C ALA A 295 -3.18 15.14 -12.94
N GLU A 296 -2.42 14.08 -12.66
CA GLU A 296 -2.43 12.85 -13.45
C GLU A 296 -3.80 12.16 -13.44
N ALA A 297 -4.43 12.05 -12.26
CA ALA A 297 -5.73 11.45 -12.09
C ALA A 297 -6.82 12.17 -12.89
N ARG A 298 -6.84 13.51 -12.86
CA ARG A 298 -7.75 14.34 -13.66
C ARG A 298 -7.57 14.14 -15.16
N ARG A 299 -6.32 13.99 -15.63
CA ARG A 299 -6.01 13.70 -17.05
C ARG A 299 -6.51 12.31 -17.47
N HIS A 300 -6.45 11.33 -16.56
CA HIS A 300 -6.94 9.98 -16.83
C HIS A 300 -8.47 9.91 -16.83
N ARG A 301 -9.13 10.45 -15.79
CA ARG A 301 -10.59 10.57 -15.72
C ARG A 301 -11.03 11.66 -14.73
N PRO A 302 -12.11 12.40 -15.00
CA PRO A 302 -12.70 13.30 -14.00
C PRO A 302 -13.21 12.50 -12.79
N ALA A 303 -13.30 13.15 -11.63
CA ALA A 303 -13.93 12.54 -10.46
C ALA A 303 -15.41 12.21 -10.73
N PRO A 304 -15.96 11.11 -10.19
CA PRO A 304 -17.38 10.80 -10.31
C PRO A 304 -18.25 11.94 -9.75
N ARG A 305 -19.24 12.37 -10.54
CA ARG A 305 -20.19 13.43 -10.16
C ARG A 305 -21.62 12.90 -10.25
N PRO A 306 -22.52 13.25 -9.31
CA PRO A 306 -23.94 12.94 -9.42
C PRO A 306 -24.50 13.44 -10.77
N GLY A 307 -25.24 12.59 -11.48
CA GLY A 307 -25.87 12.95 -12.76
C GLY A 307 -24.99 12.80 -14.01
N MET A 308 -23.70 12.46 -13.86
CA MET A 308 -22.83 12.12 -15.00
C MET A 308 -22.61 10.59 -15.00
N PRO A 309 -22.93 9.88 -16.10
CA PRO A 309 -22.68 8.45 -16.17
C PRO A 309 -21.17 8.17 -16.00
N PRO A 310 -20.78 7.10 -15.30
CA PRO A 310 -19.38 6.77 -15.12
C PRO A 310 -18.75 6.56 -16.50
N VAL A 311 -17.74 7.38 -16.83
CA VAL A 311 -16.92 7.16 -18.02
C VAL A 311 -16.10 5.91 -17.75
N VAL A 312 -16.62 4.77 -18.19
CA VAL A 312 -15.83 3.53 -18.26
C VAL A 312 -14.74 3.81 -19.28
N ALA A 313 -13.49 3.88 -18.81
CA ALA A 313 -12.35 3.98 -19.71
C ALA A 313 -12.36 2.73 -20.61
N ALA A 314 -12.83 2.89 -21.85
CA ALA A 314 -12.72 1.83 -22.84
C ALA A 314 -11.23 1.51 -23.03
N PRO A 315 -10.83 0.23 -23.11
CA PRO A 315 -9.47 -0.11 -23.50
C PRO A 315 -9.22 0.53 -24.88
N ARG A 316 -8.17 1.34 -24.98
CA ARG A 316 -7.72 1.94 -26.23
C ARG A 316 -7.11 0.85 -27.12
N ALA A 317 -7.96 -0.01 -27.67
CA ALA A 317 -7.65 -0.88 -28.79
C ALA A 317 -8.30 -0.27 -30.05
N GLU A 318 -7.47 -0.07 -31.07
CA GLU A 318 -7.86 0.16 -32.47
C GLU A 318 -8.65 1.43 -32.80
N ARG A 319 -7.96 2.58 -32.81
CA ARG A 319 -8.22 3.65 -33.81
C ARG A 319 -6.95 3.99 -34.60
N LEU A 320 -6.28 2.96 -35.10
CA LEU A 320 -5.20 3.12 -36.08
C LEU A 320 -5.23 2.03 -37.17
N ARG A 321 -6.41 1.41 -37.39
CA ARG A 321 -6.61 0.38 -38.42
C ARG A 321 -7.88 0.61 -39.25
N ALA A 322 -8.26 1.86 -39.46
CA ALA A 322 -9.30 2.23 -40.43
C ALA A 322 -8.77 3.35 -41.34
N SER A 323 -7.68 3.07 -42.07
CA SER A 323 -7.20 3.97 -43.13
C SER A 323 -6.35 3.26 -44.19
N VAL A 324 -6.50 1.95 -44.41
CA VAL A 324 -5.87 1.31 -45.58
C VAL A 324 -6.72 0.13 -46.02
N THR A 325 -7.66 0.39 -46.94
CA THR A 325 -7.97 -0.41 -48.14
C THR A 325 -9.27 0.08 -48.74
N GLU A 326 -9.19 0.87 -49.80
CA GLU A 326 -9.92 0.58 -51.05
C GLU A 326 -9.32 1.45 -52.17
N GLY A 327 -8.74 0.78 -53.15
CA GLY A 327 -8.25 1.36 -54.39
C GLY A 327 -9.27 1.22 -55.51
N GLY A 328 -9.10 2.06 -56.53
CA GLY A 328 -9.85 2.06 -57.78
C GLY A 328 -9.87 3.47 -58.37
N SER A 329 -8.77 3.92 -58.97
CA SER A 329 -8.50 3.81 -60.42
C SER A 329 -9.47 4.64 -61.29
N GLY A 330 -8.97 5.77 -61.80
CA GLY A 330 -9.60 6.59 -62.82
C GLY A 330 -8.69 7.77 -63.14
N ALA A 331 -7.88 7.64 -64.18
CA ALA A 331 -7.04 8.69 -64.72
C ALA A 331 -7.90 9.77 -65.42
N ASP A 332 -7.61 11.05 -65.19
CA ASP A 332 -7.43 12.02 -66.28
C ASP A 332 -6.71 13.29 -65.77
N VAL A 333 -6.25 14.08 -66.74
CA VAL A 333 -5.07 14.92 -66.79
C VAL A 333 -5.32 16.41 -66.46
N THR A 334 -4.21 17.12 -66.19
CA THR A 334 -3.93 18.57 -66.29
C THR A 334 -4.23 19.54 -65.13
N SER A 335 -3.12 19.96 -64.50
CA SER A 335 -2.61 21.35 -64.41
C SER A 335 -3.34 22.37 -63.53
N VAL A 336 -2.62 22.92 -62.53
CA VAL A 336 -2.27 24.35 -62.37
C VAL A 336 -1.80 24.66 -60.92
N VAL A 337 -0.54 25.08 -60.81
CA VAL A 337 0.05 26.13 -59.95
C VAL A 337 -0.17 26.12 -58.41
N GLY A 338 0.96 26.13 -57.69
CA GLY A 338 1.18 27.09 -56.58
C GLY A 338 1.33 26.51 -55.17
N THR A 339 2.52 26.02 -54.82
CA THR A 339 2.93 25.78 -53.43
C THR A 339 3.59 27.05 -52.85
N PRO A 340 3.16 27.57 -51.68
CA PRO A 340 4.00 28.38 -50.84
C PRO A 340 4.58 27.53 -49.69
N ALA A 341 5.90 27.59 -49.55
CA ALA A 341 6.69 26.95 -48.50
C ALA A 341 6.46 27.60 -47.12
N PRO A 342 6.59 26.86 -46.00
CA PRO A 342 6.67 27.44 -44.67
C PRO A 342 8.09 27.96 -44.35
N PRO A 343 8.25 29.08 -43.62
CA PRO A 343 9.55 29.62 -43.27
C PRO A 343 10.23 28.83 -42.13
N ALA A 344 11.55 28.69 -42.25
CA ALA A 344 12.44 28.07 -41.27
C ALA A 344 12.68 28.97 -40.03
N PRO A 345 13.03 28.38 -38.86
CA PRO A 345 13.31 29.12 -37.63
C PRO A 345 14.74 29.71 -37.58
N GLU A 346 14.85 30.94 -37.06
CA GLU A 346 16.11 31.65 -36.81
C GLU A 346 16.98 30.98 -35.73
N ALA A 347 18.29 31.09 -35.96
CA ALA A 347 19.37 30.50 -35.17
C ALA A 347 19.72 31.31 -33.91
N VAL A 348 19.93 30.62 -32.79
CA VAL A 348 20.54 31.15 -31.55
C VAL A 348 21.91 30.47 -31.36
N PRO A 349 22.99 31.21 -31.00
CA PRO A 349 24.37 30.70 -31.00
C PRO A 349 24.70 29.76 -29.81
N PRO A 350 25.79 28.96 -29.90
CA PRO A 350 26.02 27.80 -29.04
C PRO A 350 26.78 28.11 -27.75
N ILE A 351 26.36 27.50 -26.63
CA ILE A 351 27.18 27.37 -25.42
C ILE A 351 27.78 25.95 -25.40
N ARG A 352 29.10 25.89 -25.19
CA ARG A 352 29.91 24.66 -25.18
C ARG A 352 29.67 23.80 -23.94
N ALA A 353 29.56 22.49 -24.21
CA ALA A 353 30.07 21.31 -23.51
C ALA A 353 29.87 21.17 -21.99
N ALA A 354 29.11 20.14 -21.60
CA ALA A 354 29.52 19.22 -20.53
C ALA A 354 28.80 17.87 -20.67
N ASP A 355 29.61 16.83 -20.92
CA ASP A 355 29.33 15.41 -20.81
C ASP A 355 28.61 15.10 -19.48
N GLN A 356 27.38 14.59 -19.52
CA GLN A 356 26.67 14.09 -18.34
C GLN A 356 26.01 12.75 -18.65
N ARG A 357 26.82 11.72 -18.41
CA ARG A 357 26.41 10.34 -18.16
C ARG A 357 25.31 10.32 -17.10
N HIS A 358 24.15 9.79 -17.46
CA HIS A 358 23.04 9.52 -16.56
C HIS A 358 23.29 8.22 -15.81
N GLU A 359 23.32 8.28 -14.47
CA GLU A 359 23.14 7.19 -13.48
C GLU A 359 23.10 7.84 -12.05
N PRO A 360 22.60 7.18 -10.98
CA PRO A 360 21.35 7.51 -10.29
C PRO A 360 21.53 8.26 -8.96
N ARG A 361 20.58 9.16 -8.61
CA ARG A 361 20.63 9.99 -7.39
C ARG A 361 20.11 9.25 -6.16
N GLY A 362 21.02 8.57 -5.47
CA GLY A 362 20.85 8.05 -4.10
C GLY A 362 21.12 9.10 -3.01
N LEU A 363 20.54 8.84 -1.84
CA LEU A 363 20.41 9.63 -0.59
C LEU A 363 21.65 10.30 0.05
N LEU A 364 22.80 10.41 -0.63
CA LEU A 364 24.03 10.97 -0.05
C LEU A 364 24.26 12.46 -0.36
N GLY A 365 23.40 13.10 -1.17
CA GLY A 365 23.54 14.52 -1.54
C GLY A 365 23.18 15.54 -0.44
N TRP A 366 22.57 15.10 0.67
CA TRP A 366 22.12 16.00 1.74
C TRP A 366 23.27 16.46 2.66
N LEU A 367 24.36 15.70 2.75
CA LEU A 367 25.47 15.97 3.68
C LEU A 367 26.50 17.02 3.20
N ARG A 368 26.30 17.69 2.06
CA ARG A 368 27.22 18.75 1.57
C ARG A 368 26.66 20.18 1.54
N ARG A 369 25.42 20.41 2.01
CA ARG A 369 24.77 21.74 1.92
C ARG A 369 24.61 22.48 3.25
N ARG A 370 25.57 22.35 4.17
CA ARG A 370 25.63 23.19 5.40
C ARG A 370 27.06 23.48 5.88
N ARG A 371 27.95 23.91 4.97
CA ARG A 371 29.20 24.61 5.33
C ARG A 371 29.42 25.84 4.43
N GLY A 372 29.64 26.99 5.07
CA GLY A 372 29.93 28.31 4.51
C GLY A 372 28.71 29.24 4.63
N ARG A 373 28.71 30.34 5.40
CA ARG A 373 29.81 31.24 5.79
C ARG A 373 29.43 32.05 7.07
N PRO A 374 30.40 32.44 7.92
CA PRO A 374 30.18 33.34 9.06
C PRO A 374 30.06 34.80 8.62
N GLU A 375 29.48 35.61 9.50
CA GLU A 375 29.29 37.06 9.37
C GLU A 375 30.62 37.84 9.31
N ASP A 376 30.61 38.89 8.49
CA ASP A 376 31.06 40.24 8.86
C ASP A 376 29.93 41.20 8.46
#